data_AF-A0A9D7TNR5-F1
#
_entry.id   AF-A0A9D7TNR5-F1
#
_cell.length_a   1.000
_cell.length_b   1.000
_cell.length_c   1.000
_cell.angle_alpha   90.00
_cell.angle_beta   90.00
_cell.angle_gamma   90.00
#
_symmetry.space_group_name_H-M   'P 1'
#
loop_
_entity.id
_entity.type
_entity.pdbx_description
1 polymer ?
#
loop_
_entity_poly.entity_id
_entity_poly.type
_entity_poly.pdbx_seq_one_letter_code
_entity_poly.pdbx_strand_id
1 'polypeptide(L)'
;MKNIISLGIVALLLTQISIAQMTMHNFSVTDTHGKTHNLYNDYLAQGKVVVVKFFFTTCPPCIANAPYWQQKYVELGSGLQKVEFFSVTTILSDNNLDVASFEQAYNQTMKGIGNDGNARKIVEPFLSGTYGSWWGTPSFAVIGPDKKLTYPVFFNELDEAIKNAETVTTVVPTAVNLQLVSNNFDVPEEHIKFFLQSKSGSAPRVEILKNNDGKYSFSYPSAAFPQISDPEVIMESIGPAYTYNVSASDILAIQKHILGIESLNAPYKILAADVNSDGIITASDLLNMKKVILGLSDSFPNGTPSYKAIPEKINLSPAPGTTVPLDFIIVKMGNVN
;
A
#
# COMPACT_ATOMS: atom_id res chain seq x y z
N MET A 1 -20.14 53.96 -21.49
CA MET A 1 -20.78 52.73 -20.94
C MET A 1 -19.95 51.55 -21.42
N LYS A 2 -19.31 50.84 -20.48
CA LYS A 2 -18.43 49.69 -20.77
C LYS A 2 -19.30 48.43 -20.85
N ASN A 3 -19.30 47.74 -21.99
CA ASN A 3 -19.95 46.44 -22.13
C ASN A 3 -18.93 45.35 -21.76
N ILE A 4 -19.21 44.66 -20.65
CA ILE A 4 -18.50 43.50 -20.16
C ILE A 4 -19.07 42.29 -20.88
N ILE A 5 -18.29 41.68 -21.78
CA ILE A 5 -18.64 40.37 -22.36
C ILE A 5 -18.03 39.31 -21.45
N SER A 6 -18.93 38.58 -20.80
CA SER A 6 -18.65 37.45 -19.90
C SER A 6 -17.86 36.36 -20.63
N LEU A 7 -16.63 36.08 -20.17
CA LEU A 7 -15.84 34.93 -20.59
C LEU A 7 -16.38 33.69 -19.86
N GLY A 8 -17.20 32.90 -20.54
CA GLY A 8 -17.62 31.58 -20.06
C GLY A 8 -16.42 30.62 -20.08
N ILE A 9 -15.93 30.26 -18.90
CA ILE A 9 -14.96 29.18 -18.73
C ILE A 9 -15.69 27.85 -19.00
N VAL A 10 -15.49 27.29 -20.20
CA VAL A 10 -15.86 25.92 -20.51
C VAL A 10 -14.84 25.03 -19.80
N ALA A 11 -15.19 24.56 -18.60
CA ALA A 11 -14.45 23.52 -17.91
C ALA A 11 -14.66 22.20 -18.68
N LEU A 12 -13.68 21.86 -19.52
CA LEU A 12 -13.60 20.56 -20.18
C LEU A 12 -13.30 19.52 -19.08
N LEU A 13 -14.35 18.91 -18.51
CA LEU A 13 -14.19 17.73 -17.66
C LEU A 13 -13.58 16.61 -18.52
N LEU A 14 -12.27 16.42 -18.37
CA LEU A 14 -11.61 15.16 -18.68
C LEU A 14 -12.20 14.11 -17.73
N THR A 15 -13.28 13.46 -18.16
CA THR A 15 -13.73 12.23 -17.54
C THR A 15 -12.60 11.23 -17.69
N GLN A 16 -11.88 10.97 -16.60
CA GLN A 16 -11.01 9.80 -16.55
C GLN A 16 -11.91 8.59 -16.75
N ILE A 17 -11.82 7.99 -17.94
CA ILE A 17 -12.41 6.69 -18.19
C ILE A 17 -11.68 5.74 -17.23
N SER A 18 -12.30 5.46 -16.09
CA SER A 18 -11.93 4.30 -15.29
C SER A 18 -12.22 3.09 -16.16
N ILE A 19 -11.19 2.55 -16.80
CA ILE A 19 -11.26 1.20 -17.36
C ILE A 19 -11.52 0.31 -16.15
N ALA A 20 -12.73 -0.22 -16.03
CA ALA A 20 -13.04 -1.22 -15.02
C ALA A 20 -12.07 -2.39 -15.25
N GLN A 21 -11.09 -2.55 -14.35
CA GLN A 21 -10.10 -3.62 -14.47
C GLN A 21 -10.82 -4.96 -14.31
N MET A 22 -10.71 -5.82 -15.32
CA MET A 22 -11.39 -7.12 -15.36
C MET A 22 -10.62 -8.14 -14.54
N THR A 23 -11.31 -9.06 -13.87
CA THR A 23 -10.67 -10.15 -13.11
C THR A 23 -10.71 -11.44 -13.93
N MET A 24 -9.55 -12.07 -14.12
CA MET A 24 -9.45 -13.36 -14.79
C MET A 24 -10.06 -14.46 -13.92
N HIS A 25 -10.99 -15.26 -14.47
CA HIS A 25 -11.57 -16.41 -13.77
C HIS A 25 -10.50 -17.48 -13.51
N ASN A 26 -10.67 -18.27 -12.44
CA ASN A 26 -9.77 -19.41 -12.19
C ASN A 26 -10.03 -20.53 -13.21
N PHE A 27 -8.97 -21.20 -13.63
CA PHE A 27 -9.06 -22.38 -14.50
C PHE A 27 -8.12 -23.49 -14.02
N SER A 28 -8.42 -24.71 -14.46
CA SER A 28 -7.51 -25.85 -14.36
C SER A 28 -7.45 -26.56 -15.72
N VAL A 29 -6.25 -26.71 -16.25
CA VAL A 29 -5.96 -27.25 -17.60
C VAL A 29 -4.79 -28.23 -17.55
N THR A 30 -4.67 -29.09 -18.56
CA THR A 30 -3.58 -30.06 -18.68
C THR A 30 -2.78 -29.78 -19.95
N ASP A 31 -1.46 -29.62 -19.79
CA ASP A 31 -0.57 -29.29 -20.90
C ASP A 31 -0.24 -30.49 -21.81
N THR A 32 0.47 -30.21 -22.90
CA THR A 32 0.99 -31.19 -23.86
C THR A 32 1.88 -32.27 -23.25
N HIS A 33 2.42 -32.03 -22.05
CA HIS A 33 3.29 -32.96 -21.32
C HIS A 33 2.53 -33.73 -20.22
N GLY A 34 1.19 -33.59 -20.17
CA GLY A 34 0.33 -34.28 -19.22
C GLY A 34 0.31 -33.68 -17.81
N LYS A 35 0.92 -32.49 -17.60
CA LYS A 35 0.90 -31.81 -16.30
C LYS A 35 -0.33 -30.93 -16.17
N THR A 36 -1.04 -31.07 -15.06
CA THR A 36 -2.17 -30.19 -14.72
C THR A 36 -1.69 -28.90 -14.04
N HIS A 37 -2.36 -27.81 -14.38
CA HIS A 37 -2.05 -26.44 -13.98
C HIS A 37 -3.31 -25.73 -13.50
N ASN A 38 -3.27 -25.13 -12.32
CA ASN A 38 -4.30 -24.24 -11.78
C ASN A 38 -3.81 -22.79 -11.75
N LEU A 39 -4.52 -21.87 -12.41
CA LEU A 39 -4.09 -20.48 -12.52
C LEU A 39 -3.81 -19.84 -11.15
N TYR A 40 -4.79 -19.91 -10.24
CA TYR A 40 -4.67 -19.22 -8.97
C TYR A 40 -3.66 -19.87 -8.03
N ASN A 41 -3.73 -21.19 -7.88
CA ASN A 41 -2.93 -21.88 -6.86
C ASN A 41 -1.47 -22.08 -7.30
N ASP A 42 -1.24 -22.39 -8.57
CA ASP A 42 0.10 -22.79 -9.04
C ASP A 42 0.93 -21.58 -9.54
N TYR A 43 0.30 -20.43 -9.76
CA TYR A 43 0.98 -19.24 -10.31
C TYR A 43 0.68 -17.97 -9.52
N LEU A 44 -0.58 -17.51 -9.50
CA LEU A 44 -0.90 -16.18 -8.95
C LEU A 44 -0.64 -16.10 -7.44
N ALA A 45 -0.97 -17.16 -6.69
CA ALA A 45 -0.68 -17.25 -5.25
C ALA A 45 0.82 -17.25 -4.93
N GLN A 46 1.67 -17.59 -5.91
CA GLN A 46 3.13 -17.55 -5.78
C GLN A 46 3.71 -16.21 -6.23
N GLY A 47 2.86 -15.21 -6.52
CA GLY A 47 3.30 -13.90 -6.99
C GLY A 47 3.73 -13.88 -8.45
N LYS A 48 3.41 -14.91 -9.25
CA LYS A 48 3.77 -14.94 -10.68
C LYS A 48 2.76 -14.20 -11.54
N VAL A 49 3.26 -13.53 -12.58
CA VAL A 49 2.47 -13.04 -13.72
C VAL A 49 2.27 -14.20 -14.70
N VAL A 50 1.07 -14.35 -15.24
CA VAL A 50 0.77 -15.37 -16.27
C VAL A 50 0.43 -14.68 -17.58
N VAL A 51 1.10 -15.08 -18.64
CA VAL A 51 0.89 -14.61 -20.01
C VAL A 51 0.28 -15.73 -20.83
N VAL A 52 -0.86 -15.47 -21.45
CA VAL A 52 -1.55 -16.42 -22.32
C VAL A 52 -1.51 -15.91 -23.75
N LYS A 53 -0.93 -16.69 -24.67
CA LYS A 53 -1.03 -16.51 -26.11
C LYS A 53 -2.16 -17.38 -26.65
N PHE A 54 -3.12 -16.74 -27.30
CA PHE A 54 -4.17 -17.43 -28.05
C PHE A 54 -3.70 -17.70 -29.47
N PHE A 55 -3.77 -18.95 -29.92
CA PHE A 55 -3.31 -19.36 -31.25
C PHE A 55 -4.08 -20.59 -31.76
N PHE A 56 -3.72 -21.09 -32.93
CA PHE A 56 -4.07 -22.43 -33.38
C PHE A 56 -2.95 -22.98 -34.26
N THR A 57 -2.89 -24.31 -34.42
CA THR A 57 -1.73 -25.03 -34.97
C THR A 57 -1.36 -24.64 -36.41
N THR A 58 -2.34 -24.19 -37.20
CA THR A 58 -2.16 -23.79 -38.60
C THR A 58 -2.21 -22.27 -38.84
N CYS A 59 -2.16 -21.46 -37.78
CA CYS A 59 -2.28 -20.00 -37.84
C CYS A 59 -1.03 -19.34 -38.46
N PRO A 60 -1.09 -18.75 -39.67
CA PRO A 60 0.08 -18.15 -40.31
C PRO A 60 0.79 -17.04 -39.50
N PRO A 61 0.08 -16.04 -38.91
CA PRO A 61 0.76 -15.04 -38.10
C PRO A 61 1.31 -15.63 -36.78
N CYS A 62 0.70 -16.69 -36.25
CA CYS A 62 1.18 -17.37 -35.05
C CYS A 62 2.49 -18.12 -35.31
N ILE A 63 2.61 -18.75 -36.50
CA ILE A 63 3.83 -19.39 -37.00
C ILE A 63 4.93 -18.34 -37.19
N ALA A 64 4.62 -17.23 -37.87
CA ALA A 64 5.58 -16.14 -38.08
C ALA A 64 6.07 -15.51 -36.77
N ASN A 65 5.21 -15.44 -35.75
CA ASN A 65 5.56 -14.92 -34.43
C ASN A 65 6.28 -15.93 -33.52
N ALA A 66 6.30 -17.23 -33.86
CA ALA A 66 6.79 -18.29 -32.97
C ALA A 66 8.24 -18.06 -32.47
N PRO A 67 9.23 -17.67 -33.30
CA PRO A 67 10.59 -17.42 -32.80
C PRO A 67 10.65 -16.32 -31.75
N TYR A 68 9.90 -15.22 -31.95
CA TYR A 68 9.86 -14.10 -31.01
C TYR A 68 9.15 -14.46 -29.70
N TRP A 69 8.11 -15.28 -29.77
CA TRP A 69 7.41 -15.79 -28.59
C TRP A 69 8.32 -16.68 -27.73
N GLN A 70 9.07 -17.59 -28.36
CA GLN A 70 10.07 -18.41 -27.67
C GLN A 70 11.20 -17.57 -27.09
N GLN A 71 11.73 -16.60 -27.85
CA GLN A 71 12.77 -15.71 -27.35
C GLN A 71 12.31 -14.97 -26.08
N LYS A 72 11.09 -14.41 -26.09
CA LYS A 72 10.54 -13.70 -24.94
C LYS A 72 10.36 -14.60 -23.72
N TYR A 73 9.90 -15.84 -23.93
CA TYR A 73 9.80 -16.83 -22.87
C TYR A 73 11.17 -17.12 -22.21
N VAL A 74 12.24 -17.22 -22.99
CA VAL A 74 13.60 -17.43 -22.48
C VAL A 74 14.12 -16.19 -21.75
N GLU A 75 13.93 -14.99 -22.32
CA GLU A 75 14.34 -13.72 -21.71
C GLU A 75 13.73 -13.51 -20.31
N LEU A 76 12.47 -13.94 -20.12
CA LEU A 76 11.73 -13.81 -18.87
C LEU A 76 11.90 -15.03 -17.93
N GLY A 77 12.95 -15.83 -18.17
CA GLY A 77 13.39 -16.88 -17.25
C GLY A 77 12.66 -18.21 -17.41
N SER A 78 12.06 -18.48 -18.57
CA SER A 78 11.48 -19.77 -18.94
C SER A 78 10.49 -20.34 -17.92
N GLY A 79 9.62 -19.51 -17.36
CA GLY A 79 8.62 -19.94 -16.37
C GLY A 79 9.17 -20.20 -14.95
N LEU A 80 10.50 -20.18 -14.77
CA LEU A 80 11.15 -20.41 -13.48
C LEU A 80 11.21 -19.16 -12.59
N GLN A 81 11.09 -17.98 -13.20
CA GLN A 81 11.14 -16.69 -12.50
C GLN A 81 9.73 -16.14 -12.25
N LYS A 82 9.56 -14.81 -12.36
CA LYS A 82 8.31 -14.10 -12.02
C LYS A 82 7.19 -14.29 -13.05
N VAL A 83 7.48 -14.77 -14.25
CA VAL A 83 6.51 -14.83 -15.35
C VAL A 83 6.39 -16.25 -15.90
N GLU A 84 5.15 -16.70 -16.12
CA GLU A 84 4.82 -17.98 -16.76
C GLU A 84 4.06 -17.78 -18.08
N PHE A 85 4.31 -18.64 -19.06
CA PHE A 85 3.77 -18.53 -20.41
C PHE A 85 2.92 -19.76 -20.77
N PHE A 86 1.73 -19.50 -21.33
CA PHE A 86 0.87 -20.52 -21.92
C PHE A 86 0.59 -20.20 -23.40
N SER A 87 0.56 -21.24 -24.23
CA SER A 87 0.06 -21.20 -25.60
C SER A 87 -1.23 -22.01 -25.65
N VAL A 88 -2.38 -21.38 -25.86
CA VAL A 88 -3.68 -22.03 -25.75
C VAL A 88 -4.40 -22.02 -27.10
N THR A 89 -4.83 -23.19 -27.57
CA THR A 89 -5.56 -23.27 -28.84
C THR A 89 -6.95 -22.65 -28.74
N THR A 90 -7.34 -21.91 -29.77
CA THR A 90 -8.70 -21.38 -29.94
C THR A 90 -9.60 -22.31 -30.76
N ILE A 91 -9.05 -23.39 -31.33
CA ILE A 91 -9.74 -24.28 -32.25
C ILE A 91 -10.08 -25.61 -31.57
N LEU A 92 -11.32 -26.06 -31.73
CA LEU A 92 -11.84 -27.27 -31.08
C LEU A 92 -11.18 -28.57 -31.56
N SER A 93 -10.70 -28.59 -32.80
CA SER A 93 -10.06 -29.79 -33.37
C SER A 93 -8.61 -29.96 -32.94
N ASP A 94 -7.93 -28.89 -32.48
CA ASP A 94 -6.55 -28.96 -32.03
C ASP A 94 -6.49 -29.64 -30.65
N ASN A 95 -5.95 -30.85 -30.58
CA ASN A 95 -5.69 -31.55 -29.31
C ASN A 95 -4.23 -31.33 -28.85
N ASN A 96 -3.87 -31.87 -27.68
CA ASN A 96 -2.55 -31.76 -27.09
C ASN A 96 -1.45 -32.36 -27.99
N LEU A 97 -1.74 -33.39 -28.78
CA LEU A 97 -0.77 -33.94 -29.73
C LEU A 97 -0.53 -32.98 -30.91
N ASP A 98 -1.58 -32.30 -31.39
CA ASP A 98 -1.44 -31.30 -32.46
C ASP A 98 -0.65 -30.09 -31.97
N VAL A 99 -0.95 -29.62 -30.75
CA VAL A 99 -0.22 -28.53 -30.10
C VAL A 99 1.24 -28.94 -29.83
N ALA A 100 1.50 -30.15 -29.35
CA ALA A 100 2.87 -30.66 -29.15
C ALA A 100 3.65 -30.73 -30.48
N SER A 101 2.97 -31.11 -31.57
CA SER A 101 3.58 -31.14 -32.90
C SER A 101 3.97 -29.73 -33.37
N PHE A 102 3.12 -28.73 -33.09
CA PHE A 102 3.45 -27.32 -33.33
C PHE A 102 4.65 -26.86 -32.49
N GLU A 103 4.70 -27.24 -31.21
CA GLU A 103 5.81 -26.90 -30.32
C GLU A 103 7.14 -27.43 -30.86
N GLN A 104 7.16 -28.70 -31.28
CA GLN A 104 8.34 -29.33 -31.87
C GLN A 104 8.74 -28.68 -33.20
N ALA A 105 7.79 -28.41 -34.09
CA ALA A 105 8.06 -27.82 -35.39
C ALA A 105 8.67 -26.42 -35.30
N TYR A 106 8.30 -25.64 -34.28
CA TYR A 106 8.72 -24.24 -34.11
C TYR A 106 9.58 -23.99 -32.87
N ASN A 107 10.17 -25.04 -32.29
CA ASN A 107 11.06 -25.00 -31.13
C ASN A 107 10.48 -24.20 -29.95
N GLN A 108 9.18 -24.38 -29.67
CA GLN A 108 8.51 -23.75 -28.54
C GLN A 108 8.65 -24.63 -27.29
N THR A 109 8.88 -24.01 -26.14
CA THR A 109 9.14 -24.72 -24.87
C THR A 109 8.25 -24.28 -23.71
N MET A 110 7.35 -23.33 -23.94
CA MET A 110 6.33 -22.95 -22.96
C MET A 110 5.18 -23.96 -22.94
N LYS A 111 4.18 -23.73 -22.07
CA LYS A 111 3.08 -24.70 -21.83
C LYS A 111 1.99 -24.59 -22.88
N GLY A 112 1.96 -25.52 -23.84
CA GLY A 112 0.87 -25.66 -24.80
C GLY A 112 -0.35 -26.36 -24.20
N ILE A 113 -1.55 -25.85 -24.51
CA ILE A 113 -2.83 -26.45 -24.11
C ILE A 113 -3.71 -26.63 -25.36
N GLY A 114 -4.01 -27.88 -25.68
CA GLY A 114 -4.99 -28.32 -26.66
C GLY A 114 -6.39 -28.46 -26.06
N ASN A 115 -7.37 -28.77 -26.91
CA ASN A 115 -8.78 -28.82 -26.54
C ASN A 115 -9.09 -29.95 -25.53
N ASP A 116 -8.48 -31.13 -25.69
CA ASP A 116 -8.52 -32.25 -24.74
C ASP A 116 -7.78 -31.95 -23.41
N GLY A 117 -6.90 -30.95 -23.42
CA GLY A 117 -6.30 -30.33 -22.22
C GLY A 117 -7.19 -29.32 -21.50
N ASN A 118 -8.47 -29.18 -21.90
CA ASN A 118 -9.43 -28.18 -21.44
C ASN A 118 -9.13 -26.72 -21.86
N ALA A 119 -8.46 -26.50 -22.99
CA ALA A 119 -8.22 -25.13 -23.53
C ALA A 119 -9.49 -24.27 -23.58
N ARG A 120 -10.65 -24.90 -23.88
CA ARG A 120 -11.96 -24.24 -23.98
C ARG A 120 -12.33 -23.45 -22.71
N LYS A 121 -11.96 -23.92 -21.51
CA LYS A 121 -12.19 -23.19 -20.25
C LYS A 121 -11.53 -21.83 -20.24
N ILE A 122 -10.33 -21.72 -20.81
CA ILE A 122 -9.60 -20.45 -20.91
C ILE A 122 -10.20 -19.60 -22.03
N VAL A 123 -10.43 -20.17 -23.22
CA VAL A 123 -10.72 -19.38 -24.42
C VAL A 123 -12.18 -18.94 -24.58
N GLU A 124 -13.18 -19.65 -24.05
CA GLU A 124 -14.62 -19.29 -24.22
C GLU A 124 -14.95 -17.87 -23.78
N PRO A 125 -14.51 -17.40 -22.59
CA PRO A 125 -14.85 -16.05 -22.15
C PRO A 125 -14.24 -14.96 -23.03
N PHE A 126 -13.11 -15.22 -23.70
CA PHE A 126 -12.52 -14.28 -24.65
C PHE A 126 -13.30 -14.28 -25.98
N LEU A 127 -13.62 -15.45 -26.53
CA LEU A 127 -14.36 -15.53 -27.80
C LEU A 127 -15.80 -14.99 -27.68
N SER A 128 -16.42 -15.16 -26.52
CA SER A 128 -17.77 -14.65 -26.23
C SER A 128 -17.82 -13.14 -25.95
N GLY A 129 -16.66 -12.48 -25.85
CA GLY A 129 -16.58 -11.05 -25.53
C GLY A 129 -16.68 -10.72 -24.04
N THR A 130 -16.69 -11.73 -23.16
CA THR A 130 -16.76 -11.52 -21.69
C THR A 130 -15.60 -10.67 -21.18
N TYR A 131 -14.42 -10.77 -21.81
CA TYR A 131 -13.22 -10.00 -21.46
C TYR A 131 -12.90 -8.85 -22.43
N GLY A 132 -13.87 -8.45 -23.26
CA GLY A 132 -13.68 -7.47 -24.33
C GLY A 132 -13.70 -8.11 -25.71
N SER A 133 -13.71 -7.27 -26.75
CA SER A 133 -13.83 -7.71 -28.14
C SER A 133 -12.72 -8.67 -28.54
N TRP A 134 -13.07 -9.68 -29.33
CA TRP A 134 -12.10 -10.63 -29.89
C TRP A 134 -11.41 -10.05 -31.13
N TRP A 135 -10.07 -10.06 -31.14
CA TRP A 135 -9.25 -9.46 -32.21
C TRP A 135 -8.54 -10.48 -33.11
N GLY A 136 -8.82 -11.78 -32.94
CA GLY A 136 -8.17 -12.86 -33.69
C GLY A 136 -6.90 -13.38 -33.05
N THR A 137 -6.13 -14.17 -33.81
CA THR A 137 -4.89 -14.81 -33.32
C THR A 137 -3.67 -14.37 -34.14
N PRO A 138 -2.48 -14.18 -33.52
CA PRO A 138 -2.26 -14.28 -32.10
C PRO A 138 -2.78 -13.05 -31.34
N SER A 139 -3.45 -13.29 -30.22
CA SER A 139 -3.77 -12.27 -29.21
C SER A 139 -3.17 -12.70 -27.88
N PHE A 140 -2.86 -11.74 -27.02
CA PHE A 140 -2.25 -12.01 -25.72
C PHE A 140 -3.13 -11.49 -24.58
N ALA A 141 -3.08 -12.19 -23.46
CA ALA A 141 -3.64 -11.78 -22.19
C ALA A 141 -2.53 -11.82 -21.13
N VAL A 142 -2.46 -10.78 -20.30
CA VAL A 142 -1.54 -10.72 -19.15
C VAL A 142 -2.36 -10.70 -17.88
N ILE A 143 -2.01 -11.59 -16.94
CA ILE A 143 -2.74 -11.78 -15.69
C ILE A 143 -1.78 -11.55 -14.53
N GLY A 144 -2.08 -10.55 -13.71
CA GLY A 144 -1.28 -10.22 -12.52
C GLY A 144 -1.57 -11.13 -11.32
N PRO A 145 -0.68 -11.16 -10.30
CA PRO A 145 -0.88 -11.91 -9.05
C PRO A 145 -2.18 -11.55 -8.31
N ASP A 146 -2.69 -10.34 -8.49
CA ASP A 146 -3.96 -9.85 -7.95
C ASP A 146 -5.19 -10.31 -8.74
N LYS A 147 -5.00 -11.21 -9.72
CA LYS A 147 -6.01 -11.77 -10.63
C LYS A 147 -6.52 -10.78 -11.69
N LYS A 148 -5.99 -9.56 -11.75
CA LYS A 148 -6.40 -8.61 -12.80
C LYS A 148 -5.91 -9.07 -14.16
N LEU A 149 -6.79 -8.91 -15.13
CA LEU A 149 -6.60 -9.25 -16.54
C LEU A 149 -6.36 -7.97 -17.34
N THR A 150 -5.32 -7.98 -18.14
CA THR A 150 -5.09 -7.03 -19.24
C THR A 150 -5.31 -7.76 -20.55
N TYR A 151 -6.35 -7.34 -21.30
CA TYR A 151 -6.71 -7.85 -22.62
C TYR A 151 -7.49 -6.76 -23.39
N PRO A 152 -7.34 -6.66 -24.72
CA PRO A 152 -6.32 -7.34 -25.53
C PRO A 152 -4.93 -6.77 -25.27
N VAL A 153 -3.90 -7.60 -25.41
CA VAL A 153 -2.51 -7.18 -25.46
C VAL A 153 -1.95 -7.61 -26.80
N PHE A 154 -1.29 -6.69 -27.50
CA PHE A 154 -0.56 -6.99 -28.73
C PHE A 154 0.92 -7.26 -28.42
N PHE A 155 1.60 -7.96 -29.33
CA PHE A 155 2.98 -8.42 -29.06
C PHE A 155 3.96 -7.28 -28.78
N ASN A 156 3.79 -6.12 -29.40
CA ASN A 156 4.59 -4.91 -29.20
C ASN A 156 4.34 -4.22 -27.85
N GLU A 157 3.20 -4.46 -27.21
CA GLU A 157 2.80 -3.88 -25.92
C GLU A 157 3.04 -4.84 -24.75
N LEU A 158 3.45 -6.07 -25.06
CA LEU A 158 3.51 -7.16 -24.11
C LEU A 158 4.50 -6.90 -22.96
N ASP A 159 5.65 -6.29 -23.25
CA ASP A 159 6.66 -5.99 -22.22
C ASP A 159 6.18 -4.97 -21.20
N GLU A 160 5.44 -3.96 -21.65
CA GLU A 160 4.84 -2.96 -20.76
C GLU A 160 3.72 -3.58 -19.93
N ALA A 161 2.86 -4.39 -20.55
CA ALA A 161 1.79 -5.09 -19.85
C ALA A 161 2.32 -6.05 -18.78
N ILE A 162 3.37 -6.81 -19.07
CA ILE A 162 4.03 -7.71 -18.10
C ILE A 162 4.65 -6.90 -16.96
N LYS A 163 5.42 -5.85 -17.28
CA LYS A 163 6.02 -4.98 -16.26
C LYS A 163 4.98 -4.36 -15.33
N ASN A 164 3.85 -3.92 -15.88
CA ASN A 164 2.74 -3.37 -15.11
C ASN A 164 2.06 -4.42 -14.25
N ALA A 165 2.01 -5.69 -14.68
CA ALA A 165 1.48 -6.79 -13.87
C ALA A 165 2.46 -7.25 -12.79
N GLU A 166 3.78 -7.16 -13.03
CA GLU A 166 4.83 -7.52 -12.05
C GLU A 166 4.94 -6.54 -10.89
N THR A 167 4.61 -5.26 -11.11
CA THR A 167 4.60 -4.24 -10.03
C THR A 167 3.41 -4.41 -9.08
N VAL A 168 2.44 -5.26 -9.44
CA VAL A 168 1.32 -5.60 -8.58
C VAL A 168 1.71 -6.73 -7.63
N THR A 169 2.44 -6.38 -6.58
CA THR A 169 2.45 -7.18 -5.36
C THR A 169 1.01 -7.34 -4.89
N THR A 170 0.54 -8.57 -4.64
CA THR A 170 -0.62 -8.80 -3.77
C THR A 170 -0.29 -8.16 -2.43
N VAL A 171 -0.67 -6.90 -2.24
CA VAL A 171 -0.50 -6.18 -0.99
C VAL A 171 -1.51 -6.76 -0.03
N VAL A 172 -1.15 -7.89 0.58
CA VAL A 172 -1.79 -8.33 1.81
C VAL A 172 -1.46 -7.24 2.83
N PRO A 173 -2.44 -6.40 3.23
CA PRO A 173 -2.12 -5.26 4.06
C PRO A 173 -1.62 -5.73 5.42
N THR A 174 -0.78 -4.93 6.03
CA THR A 174 -0.48 -4.99 7.46
C THR A 174 -1.58 -4.21 8.18
N ALA A 175 -2.24 -4.82 9.17
CA ALA A 175 -3.11 -4.09 10.07
C ALA A 175 -2.25 -3.34 11.08
N VAL A 176 -2.39 -2.03 11.17
CA VAL A 176 -1.60 -1.18 12.07
C VAL A 176 -2.52 -0.62 13.14
N ASN A 177 -2.18 -0.87 14.41
CA ASN A 177 -2.95 -0.41 15.55
C ASN A 177 -2.08 0.50 16.42
N LEU A 178 -2.47 1.75 16.60
CA LEU A 178 -1.78 2.65 17.52
C LEU A 178 -2.35 2.44 18.93
N GLN A 179 -1.46 2.26 19.90
CA GLN A 179 -1.80 2.21 21.31
C GLN A 179 -1.27 3.46 21.99
N LEU A 180 -2.15 4.11 22.74
CA LEU A 180 -1.84 5.34 23.47
C LEU A 180 -1.74 4.99 24.96
N VAL A 181 -0.60 5.32 25.55
CA VAL A 181 -0.38 5.18 26.99
C VAL A 181 -0.22 6.58 27.57
N SER A 182 -1.26 7.09 28.22
CA SER A 182 -1.22 8.32 29.01
C SER A 182 -1.34 7.97 30.49
N ASN A 183 -0.25 8.16 31.24
CA ASN A 183 -0.19 7.78 32.65
C ASN A 183 -1.16 8.62 33.50
N ASN A 184 -2.36 8.11 33.75
CA ASN A 184 -3.40 8.70 34.62
C ASN A 184 -3.98 10.05 34.15
N PHE A 185 -3.99 10.33 32.85
CA PHE A 185 -4.72 11.47 32.31
C PHE A 185 -5.37 11.14 30.98
N ASP A 186 -6.51 11.78 30.71
CA ASP A 186 -7.17 11.71 29.42
C ASP A 186 -6.52 12.69 28.45
N VAL A 187 -6.26 12.21 27.23
CA VAL A 187 -5.77 13.04 26.13
C VAL A 187 -6.98 13.46 25.29
N PRO A 188 -7.34 14.76 25.25
CA PRO A 188 -8.43 15.21 24.39
C PRO A 188 -8.10 14.96 22.92
N GLU A 189 -9.09 14.47 22.16
CA GLU A 189 -8.89 14.04 20.76
C GLU A 189 -8.49 15.20 19.85
N GLU A 190 -9.00 16.39 20.14
CA GLU A 190 -8.73 17.63 19.45
C GLU A 190 -7.34 18.21 19.74
N HIS A 191 -6.59 17.63 20.67
CA HIS A 191 -5.28 18.14 21.08
C HIS A 191 -4.10 17.41 20.41
N ILE A 192 -4.30 16.22 19.85
CA ILE A 192 -3.25 15.46 19.18
C ILE A 192 -3.72 14.89 17.84
N LYS A 193 -2.79 14.79 16.88
CA LYS A 193 -3.04 14.17 15.58
C LYS A 193 -1.92 13.18 15.25
N PHE A 194 -2.27 12.13 14.51
CA PHE A 194 -1.31 11.15 14.02
C PHE A 194 -1.21 11.22 12.50
N PHE A 195 0.01 11.05 11.99
CA PHE A 195 0.26 11.07 10.55
C PHE A 195 1.17 9.92 10.14
N LEU A 196 0.87 9.33 8.99
CA LEU A 196 1.78 8.48 8.24
C LEU A 196 2.53 9.33 7.22
N GLN A 197 3.85 9.24 7.21
CA GLN A 197 4.70 9.97 6.25
C GLN A 197 5.98 9.18 5.93
N SER A 198 6.72 9.64 4.93
CA SER A 198 8.06 9.11 4.67
C SER A 198 9.09 9.80 5.55
N LYS A 199 10.08 9.05 6.03
CA LYS A 199 11.21 9.59 6.80
C LYS A 199 11.99 10.68 6.06
N SER A 200 11.96 10.69 4.72
CA SER A 200 12.61 11.73 3.89
C SER A 200 11.84 13.05 3.85
N GLY A 201 10.60 13.09 4.34
CA GLY A 201 9.71 14.25 4.28
C GLY A 201 9.02 14.45 2.92
N SER A 202 9.20 13.55 1.96
CA SER A 202 8.46 13.59 0.69
C SER A 202 7.00 13.19 0.89
N ALA A 203 6.09 13.92 0.23
CA ALA A 203 4.67 13.55 0.14
C ALA A 203 4.51 12.11 -0.43
N PRO A 204 3.44 11.37 -0.07
CA PRO A 204 2.25 11.80 0.67
C PRO A 204 2.41 11.77 2.20
N ARG A 205 1.77 12.73 2.87
CA ARG A 205 1.57 12.79 4.33
C ARG A 205 0.08 12.64 4.60
N VAL A 206 -0.31 11.58 5.31
CA VAL A 206 -1.71 11.19 5.48
C VAL A 206 -2.10 11.18 6.95
N GLU A 207 -3.18 11.86 7.31
CA GLU A 207 -3.72 11.87 8.68
C GLU A 207 -4.36 10.51 9.01
N ILE A 208 -4.05 9.99 10.21
CA ILE A 208 -4.63 8.75 10.73
C ILE A 208 -5.80 9.14 11.64
N LEU A 209 -7.01 8.86 11.16
CA LEU A 209 -8.24 9.10 11.90
C LEU A 209 -8.64 7.87 12.73
N LYS A 210 -9.43 8.08 13.78
CA LYS A 210 -10.06 6.99 14.52
C LYS A 210 -11.09 6.27 13.63
N ASN A 211 -11.18 4.96 13.80
CA ASN A 211 -12.24 4.15 13.22
C ASN A 211 -13.55 4.29 14.02
N ASN A 212 -14.60 3.58 13.59
CA ASN A 212 -15.92 3.59 14.25
C ASN A 212 -15.89 3.06 15.69
N ASP A 213 -14.83 2.34 16.09
CA ASP A 213 -14.62 1.86 17.46
C ASP A 213 -13.84 2.86 18.33
N GLY A 214 -13.56 4.07 17.82
CA GLY A 214 -12.78 5.09 18.51
C GLY A 214 -11.28 4.79 18.60
N LYS A 215 -10.78 3.83 17.82
CA LYS A 215 -9.37 3.39 17.82
C LYS A 215 -8.62 3.91 16.59
N TYR A 216 -7.35 4.25 16.76
CA TYR A 216 -6.45 4.55 15.66
C TYR A 216 -5.96 3.25 15.02
N SER A 217 -6.68 2.78 14.00
CA SER A 217 -6.41 1.53 13.30
C SER A 217 -6.54 1.72 11.80
N PHE A 218 -5.56 1.25 11.02
CA PHE A 218 -5.59 1.34 9.56
C PHE A 218 -4.87 0.17 8.89
N SER A 219 -5.14 -0.03 7.61
CA SER A 219 -4.47 -1.05 6.78
C SER A 219 -3.41 -0.40 5.90
N TYR A 220 -2.21 -0.94 5.89
CA TYR A 220 -1.08 -0.43 5.11
C TYR A 220 -0.34 -1.53 4.32
N PRO A 221 -0.09 -1.34 3.01
CA PRO A 221 -0.63 -0.26 2.18
C PRO A 221 -2.12 -0.50 1.85
N SER A 222 -2.84 0.57 1.52
CA SER A 222 -4.24 0.56 1.08
C SER A 222 -4.57 1.77 0.20
N ALA A 223 -5.80 1.86 -0.30
CA ALA A 223 -6.23 3.02 -1.09
C ALA A 223 -6.18 4.35 -0.28
N ALA A 224 -6.45 4.29 1.03
CA ALA A 224 -6.37 5.45 1.91
C ALA A 224 -4.93 5.74 2.38
N PHE A 225 -4.10 4.70 2.48
CA PHE A 225 -2.71 4.79 2.91
C PHE A 225 -1.79 4.19 1.84
N PRO A 226 -1.48 4.95 0.78
CA PRO A 226 -0.68 4.45 -0.34
C PRO A 226 0.72 4.03 0.14
N GLN A 227 1.30 3.05 -0.53
CA GLN A 227 2.65 2.59 -0.21
C GLN A 227 3.67 3.72 -0.41
N ILE A 228 4.46 3.99 0.62
CA ILE A 228 5.54 4.99 0.64
C ILE A 228 6.87 4.34 1.02
N SER A 229 7.98 4.94 0.58
CA SER A 229 9.32 4.54 0.99
C SER A 229 9.59 4.93 2.44
N ASP A 230 10.18 4.02 3.22
CA ASP A 230 10.54 4.22 4.64
C ASP A 230 9.42 4.89 5.46
N PRO A 231 8.25 4.22 5.61
CA PRO A 231 7.11 4.80 6.31
C PRO A 231 7.41 4.97 7.80
N GLU A 232 7.05 6.11 8.36
CA GLU A 232 7.04 6.39 9.78
C GLU A 232 5.69 6.98 10.21
N VAL A 233 5.28 6.65 11.43
CA VAL A 233 4.13 7.26 12.09
C VAL A 233 4.64 8.29 13.10
N ILE A 234 4.08 9.49 13.04
CA ILE A 234 4.39 10.61 13.93
C ILE A 234 3.14 11.07 14.67
N MET A 235 3.35 11.72 15.81
CA MET A 235 2.31 12.43 16.55
C MET A 235 2.62 13.92 16.55
N GLU A 236 1.59 14.75 16.38
CA GLU A 236 1.66 16.19 16.52
C GLU A 236 0.71 16.67 17.61
N SER A 237 1.21 17.55 18.46
CA SER A 237 0.42 18.29 19.44
C SER A 237 -0.14 19.55 18.80
N ILE A 238 -1.45 19.71 18.83
CA ILE A 238 -2.18 20.89 18.34
C ILE A 238 -2.96 21.61 19.45
N GLY A 239 -3.08 21.00 20.62
CA GLY A 239 -3.77 21.58 21.78
C GLY A 239 -2.94 22.65 22.51
N PRO A 240 -3.60 23.55 23.26
CA PRO A 240 -2.92 24.56 24.05
C PRO A 240 -2.19 23.97 25.26
N ALA A 241 -1.23 24.73 25.79
CA ALA A 241 -0.46 24.34 26.96
C ALA A 241 -1.33 24.34 28.22
N TYR A 242 -2.27 25.29 28.31
CA TYR A 242 -3.21 25.40 29.41
C TYR A 242 -4.23 24.26 29.31
N THR A 243 -4.25 23.39 30.30
CA THR A 243 -5.19 22.25 30.35
C THR A 243 -5.49 21.90 31.80
N TYR A 244 -6.60 21.20 32.03
CA TYR A 244 -6.99 20.71 33.36
C TYR A 244 -6.03 19.68 33.97
N ASN A 245 -5.10 19.12 33.16
CA ASN A 245 -4.13 18.12 33.59
C ASN A 245 -2.82 18.71 34.13
N VAL A 246 -2.73 20.04 34.29
CA VAL A 246 -1.55 20.72 34.86
C VAL A 246 -2.01 21.65 35.99
N SER A 247 -1.39 21.52 37.16
CA SER A 247 -1.90 22.12 38.39
C SER A 247 -0.81 22.66 39.31
N ALA A 248 -1.21 23.31 40.40
CA ALA A 248 -0.27 23.81 41.40
C ALA A 248 0.50 22.69 42.13
N SER A 249 -0.01 21.46 42.18
CA SER A 249 0.75 20.34 42.76
C SER A 249 1.92 19.93 41.88
N ASP A 250 1.83 20.10 40.56
CA ASP A 250 2.94 19.88 39.63
C ASP A 250 4.08 20.89 39.88
N ILE A 251 3.71 22.17 40.05
CA ILE A 251 4.66 23.23 40.46
C ILE A 251 5.37 22.83 41.75
N LEU A 252 4.62 22.36 42.76
CA LEU A 252 5.18 21.97 44.04
C LEU A 252 6.15 20.79 43.90
N ALA A 253 5.80 19.77 43.11
CA ALA A 253 6.65 18.61 42.86
C ALA A 253 7.96 19.00 42.15
N ILE A 254 7.88 19.85 41.11
CA ILE A 254 9.06 20.35 40.40
C ILE A 254 9.91 21.24 41.31
N GLN A 255 9.29 22.07 42.15
CA GLN A 255 10.02 22.90 43.11
C GLN A 255 10.80 22.05 44.12
N LYS A 256 10.19 21.00 44.67
CA LYS A 256 10.88 20.07 45.57
C LYS A 256 12.06 19.37 44.88
N HIS A 257 11.91 19.04 43.60
CA HIS A 257 12.98 18.45 42.80
C HIS A 257 14.16 19.41 42.63
N ILE A 258 13.91 20.67 42.27
CA ILE A 258 14.94 21.71 42.13
C ILE A 258 15.69 21.93 43.45
N LEU A 259 14.98 21.89 44.58
CA LEU A 259 15.55 22.07 45.91
C LEU A 259 16.25 20.81 46.47
N GLY A 260 16.22 19.68 45.75
CA GLY A 260 16.78 18.41 46.21
C GLY A 260 16.03 17.77 47.38
N ILE A 261 14.78 18.18 47.63
CA ILE A 261 13.94 17.66 48.72
C ILE A 261 13.30 16.34 48.30
N GLU A 262 12.80 16.26 47.06
CA GLU A 262 12.12 15.08 46.52
C GLU A 262 12.37 14.99 45.01
N SER A 263 13.00 13.90 44.55
CA SER A 263 13.38 13.75 43.14
C SER A 263 12.25 13.24 42.26
N LEU A 264 12.18 13.74 41.02
CA LEU A 264 11.32 13.19 39.97
C LEU A 264 11.94 11.89 39.42
N ASN A 265 11.48 10.75 39.91
CA ASN A 265 12.14 9.46 39.70
C ASN A 265 11.79 8.74 38.39
N ALA A 266 11.01 9.37 37.50
CA ALA A 266 10.58 8.76 36.24
C ALA A 266 11.00 9.63 35.03
N PRO A 267 11.54 9.04 33.95
CA PRO A 267 11.98 9.80 32.77
C PRO A 267 10.92 10.71 32.16
N TYR A 268 9.65 10.28 32.13
CA TYR A 268 8.56 11.10 31.62
C TYR A 268 8.26 12.31 32.51
N LYS A 269 8.46 12.22 33.83
CA LYS A 269 8.29 13.34 34.77
C LYS A 269 9.39 14.38 34.58
N ILE A 270 10.62 13.94 34.33
CA ILE A 270 11.73 14.83 33.98
C ILE A 270 11.44 15.56 32.67
N LEU A 271 11.01 14.83 31.63
CA LEU A 271 10.62 15.43 30.36
C LEU A 271 9.45 16.41 30.52
N ALA A 272 8.42 16.06 31.28
CA ALA A 272 7.26 16.92 31.51
C ALA A 272 7.62 18.18 32.31
N ALA A 273 8.61 18.11 33.20
CA ALA A 273 9.05 19.24 34.02
C ALA A 273 9.83 20.31 33.24
N ASP A 274 10.59 19.91 32.22
CA ASP A 274 11.32 20.79 31.31
C ASP A 274 10.34 21.37 30.26
N VAL A 275 9.56 22.37 30.68
CA VAL A 275 8.50 22.94 29.86
C VAL A 275 9.02 23.95 28.84
N ASN A 276 10.26 24.43 28.98
CA ASN A 276 10.89 25.27 27.97
C ASN A 276 11.84 24.49 27.04
N SER A 277 11.98 23.17 27.20
CA SER A 277 12.84 22.29 26.39
C SER A 277 14.30 22.76 26.32
N ASP A 278 14.86 23.30 27.40
CA ASP A 278 16.27 23.69 27.46
C ASP A 278 17.20 22.57 28.00
N GLY A 279 16.61 21.44 28.41
CA GLY A 279 17.30 20.24 28.88
C GLY A 279 17.63 20.25 30.38
N ILE A 280 17.27 21.30 31.12
CA ILE A 280 17.53 21.41 32.57
C ILE A 280 16.28 21.89 33.33
N ILE A 281 15.98 21.27 34.46
CA ILE A 281 14.82 21.66 35.27
C ILE A 281 15.22 22.78 36.23
N THR A 282 14.68 23.97 36.02
CA THR A 282 15.05 25.18 36.78
C THR A 282 13.85 26.01 37.23
N ALA A 283 14.11 27.11 37.93
CA ALA A 283 13.06 28.06 38.31
C ALA A 283 12.37 28.72 37.08
N SER A 284 13.01 28.70 35.91
CA SER A 284 12.41 29.18 34.65
C SER A 284 11.20 28.34 34.26
N ASP A 285 11.27 27.01 34.41
CA ASP A 285 10.15 26.10 34.15
C ASP A 285 8.96 26.41 35.04
N LEU A 286 9.21 26.60 36.33
CA LEU A 286 8.18 26.98 37.30
C LEU A 286 7.49 28.30 36.92
N LEU A 287 8.25 29.29 36.41
CA LEU A 287 7.69 30.56 35.97
C LEU A 287 6.79 30.37 34.74
N ASN A 288 7.22 29.57 33.76
CA ASN A 288 6.44 29.30 32.55
C ASN A 288 5.18 28.49 32.87
N MET A 289 5.27 27.49 33.75
CA MET A 289 4.10 26.76 34.22
C MET A 289 3.09 27.64 34.95
N LYS A 290 3.54 28.56 35.81
CA LYS A 290 2.64 29.52 36.49
C LYS A 290 1.88 30.38 35.49
N LYS A 291 2.55 30.88 34.44
CA LYS A 291 1.88 31.67 33.39
C LYS A 291 0.78 30.86 32.71
N VAL A 292 1.07 29.60 32.37
CA VAL A 292 0.10 28.71 31.70
C VAL A 292 -1.08 28.36 32.62
N ILE A 293 -0.84 27.97 33.88
CA ILE A 293 -1.89 27.65 34.85
C ILE A 293 -2.81 28.84 35.12
N LEU A 294 -2.25 30.06 35.16
CA LEU A 294 -3.01 31.30 35.35
C LEU A 294 -3.70 31.80 34.07
N GLY A 295 -3.57 31.09 32.94
CA GLY A 295 -4.14 31.49 31.65
C GLY A 295 -3.48 32.74 31.05
N LEU A 296 -2.30 33.12 31.52
CA LEU A 296 -1.51 34.24 30.99
C LEU A 296 -0.73 33.86 29.72
N SER A 297 -0.67 32.57 29.41
CA SER A 297 -0.02 32.03 28.21
C SER A 297 -0.70 30.74 27.78
N ASP A 298 -0.84 30.55 26.47
CA ASP A 298 -1.47 29.39 25.84
C ASP A 298 -0.46 28.39 25.28
N SER A 299 0.83 28.69 25.37
CA SER A 299 1.92 27.96 24.73
C SER A 299 3.16 27.97 25.63
N PHE A 300 4.00 26.96 25.47
CA PHE A 300 5.27 26.93 26.16
C PHE A 300 6.39 27.57 25.31
N PRO A 301 7.47 28.08 25.93
CA PRO A 301 8.59 28.66 25.20
C PRO A 301 9.31 27.67 24.27
N ASN A 302 10.16 28.21 23.39
CA ASN A 302 11.03 27.46 22.49
C ASN A 302 10.30 26.49 21.55
N GLY A 303 9.02 26.76 21.25
CA GLY A 303 8.20 25.88 20.42
C GLY A 303 7.89 24.54 21.10
N THR A 304 7.99 24.47 22.43
CA THR A 304 7.70 23.25 23.18
C THR A 304 6.22 22.89 23.00
N PRO A 305 5.90 21.70 22.44
CA PRO A 305 4.52 21.28 22.26
C PRO A 305 3.85 20.97 23.61
N SER A 306 2.54 21.11 23.68
CA SER A 306 1.77 20.83 24.90
C SER A 306 1.78 19.36 25.31
N TYR A 307 1.91 18.46 24.32
CA TYR A 307 2.05 17.02 24.47
C TYR A 307 3.27 16.54 23.68
N LYS A 308 4.07 15.65 24.26
CA LYS A 308 5.17 14.94 23.58
C LYS A 308 4.86 13.45 23.51
N ALA A 309 5.32 12.80 22.44
CA ALA A 309 5.24 11.36 22.28
C ALA A 309 6.60 10.72 22.59
N ILE A 310 6.61 9.57 23.25
CA ILE A 310 7.78 8.72 23.42
C ILE A 310 7.46 7.34 22.83
N PRO A 311 8.17 6.91 21.78
CA PRO A 311 9.12 7.70 20.99
C PRO A 311 8.41 8.81 20.20
N GLU A 312 9.15 9.83 19.74
CA GLU A 312 8.59 10.94 18.95
C GLU A 312 8.01 10.46 17.61
N LYS A 313 8.60 9.41 17.06
CA LYS A 313 8.21 8.77 15.80
C LYS A 313 8.54 7.29 15.81
N ILE A 314 7.75 6.50 15.09
CA ILE A 314 7.91 5.06 14.98
C ILE A 314 8.00 4.67 13.51
N ASN A 315 9.09 4.00 13.12
CA ASN A 315 9.20 3.42 11.79
C ASN A 315 8.17 2.29 11.65
N LEU A 316 7.35 2.35 10.62
CA LEU A 316 6.44 1.27 10.29
C LEU A 316 7.19 0.23 9.47
N SER A 317 7.26 -1.01 9.96
CA SER A 317 7.81 -2.15 9.22
C SER A 317 6.64 -3.03 8.78
N PRO A 318 6.18 -2.95 7.51
CA PRO A 318 5.03 -3.70 7.05
C PRO A 318 5.31 -5.20 7.11
N ALA A 319 4.39 -5.94 7.70
CA ALA A 319 4.41 -7.39 7.82
C ALA A 319 3.09 -7.92 7.24
N PRO A 320 3.07 -8.27 5.95
CA PRO A 320 1.84 -8.63 5.22
C PRO A 320 1.01 -9.69 5.94
N GLY A 321 -0.28 -9.43 6.14
CA GLY A 321 -1.22 -10.37 6.76
C GLY A 321 -1.14 -10.46 8.29
N THR A 322 -0.35 -9.60 8.93
CA THR A 322 -0.22 -9.54 10.39
C THR A 322 -0.74 -8.21 10.96
N THR A 323 -0.86 -8.16 12.28
CA THR A 323 -1.15 -6.94 13.03
C THR A 323 0.11 -6.43 13.71
N VAL A 324 0.45 -5.17 13.47
CA VAL A 324 1.58 -4.47 14.10
C VAL A 324 1.03 -3.43 15.08
N PRO A 325 1.28 -3.58 16.40
CA PRO A 325 1.01 -2.54 17.37
C PRO A 325 2.10 -1.46 17.33
N LEU A 326 1.71 -0.19 17.41
CA LEU A 326 2.61 0.95 17.56
C LEU A 326 2.28 1.68 18.86
N ASP A 327 3.19 1.62 19.83
CA ASP A 327 2.93 2.12 21.18
C ASP A 327 3.54 3.52 21.33
N PHE A 328 2.67 4.51 21.60
CA PHE A 328 3.08 5.86 21.96
C PHE A 328 2.77 6.13 23.43
N ILE A 329 3.81 6.46 24.19
CA ILE A 329 3.64 7.05 25.52
C ILE A 329 3.42 8.54 25.35
N ILE A 330 2.29 9.04 25.81
CA ILE A 330 1.92 10.45 25.71
C ILE A 330 2.31 11.15 27.01
N VAL A 331 3.10 12.21 26.89
CA VAL A 331 3.55 13.03 28.02
C VAL A 331 2.93 14.41 27.90
N LYS A 332 2.09 14.79 28.86
CA LYS A 332 1.60 16.16 28.98
C LYS A 332 2.70 17.02 29.59
N MET A 333 3.19 18.00 28.83
CA MET A 333 4.17 18.96 29.36
C MET A 333 3.56 19.74 30.53
N GLY A 334 4.31 19.81 31.63
CA GLY A 334 3.92 20.38 32.91
C GLY A 334 3.19 19.43 33.87
N ASN A 335 2.78 18.24 33.44
CA ASN A 335 2.16 17.24 34.33
C ASN A 335 3.22 16.25 34.84
N VAL A 336 3.53 16.32 36.13
CA VAL A 336 4.54 15.45 36.76
C VAL A 336 3.96 14.55 37.85
N ASN A 337 2.63 14.58 38.05
CA ASN A 337 1.97 13.77 39.06
C ASN A 337 1.52 12.43 38.48
#